data_AF-A0A933LDL5-F1
#
_entry.id   AF-A0A933LDL5-F1
#
_cell.length_a   1.000
_cell.length_b   1.000
_cell.length_c   1.000
_cell.angle_alpha   90.00
_cell.angle_beta   90.00
_cell.angle_gamma   90.00
#
_symmetry.space_group_name_H-M   'P 1'
#
loop_
_entity.id
_entity.type
_entity.pdbx_description
1 polymer ?
#
loop_
_entity_poly.entity_id
_entity_poly.type
_entity_poly.pdbx_seq_one_letter_code
_entity_poly.pdbx_strand_id
1 'polypeptide(L)'
;MKYFILLLRGSAFTGILLLSILGCEVEEEQNALLPVCSELLIASDVSKIISQAVEIANKFDQKVMVAVTDREGNRLGLFQMSGTTGDSAFAVSKARTAAYLSSNQHAFSSLTACFIVQNHFPPGIQNTPAGPLYGVAFSSLFGSDIQPNGSSIPSRPGLVCDPGGIPIYKNGCLVGGIGVDGGSSSFVSEICSGESMDEIIALGALSGYTVPQEKRGDNIFIDGIRFLYTNASPPNTTFTPGFDPLSLGSYLIGAQNAPTPKFPADADPMREVVLDPTHDFRIRPGTFLTAEEVRSILTQAAAQAARTRAAIRRPLGVASQVFIAVVDIDSGKVLGIWRTLDATIFSFDVSAQKARTALAFSNPDNIEFGQRIRSILGLSTSRPLAVTTRAVGFLSQDFFPPGIDRDSVGATVEPGPLYRGPNFAYQQEVGLRPYGNGITIFPGGIPLYKNGRLVGAIGISGDGVDQDDLIAAAGAT
;
A
#
# COMPACT_ATOMS: atom_id res chain seq x y z
N MET A 1 -12.40 48.71 4.35
CA MET A 1 -13.12 50.00 4.53
C MET A 1 -12.09 51.04 4.93
N LYS A 2 -12.03 52.15 4.17
CA LYS A 2 -11.11 53.32 4.24
C LYS A 2 -9.68 53.15 3.68
N TYR A 3 -9.50 53.78 2.52
CA TYR A 3 -8.25 54.09 1.80
C TYR A 3 -7.41 55.14 2.54
N PHE A 4 -6.08 55.11 2.38
CA PHE A 4 -5.30 56.33 2.11
C PHE A 4 -3.98 55.99 1.38
N ILE A 5 -3.81 56.58 0.20
CA ILE A 5 -2.56 56.63 -0.58
C ILE A 5 -1.89 57.97 -0.26
N LEU A 6 -0.59 57.99 0.03
CA LEU A 6 0.23 59.19 -0.14
C LEU A 6 1.59 58.83 -0.75
N LEU A 7 1.84 59.36 -1.95
CA LEU A 7 3.10 59.40 -2.67
C LEU A 7 4.00 60.50 -2.10
N LEU A 8 5.27 60.21 -1.82
CA LEU A 8 6.36 61.19 -1.91
C LEU A 8 7.64 60.52 -2.43
N ARG A 9 8.16 61.04 -3.56
CA ARG A 9 9.50 60.80 -4.10
C ARG A 9 10.49 61.75 -3.41
N GLY A 10 11.72 61.31 -3.14
CA GLY A 10 12.82 62.20 -2.72
C GLY A 10 14.08 61.43 -2.30
N SER A 11 15.23 61.92 -2.75
CA SER A 11 16.50 61.21 -2.87
C SER A 11 17.51 61.55 -1.75
N ALA A 12 18.32 60.54 -1.38
CA ALA A 12 19.73 60.59 -0.94
C ALA A 12 20.13 60.90 0.53
N PHE A 13 21.16 60.12 0.94
CA PHE A 13 22.14 60.24 2.04
C PHE A 13 21.86 59.65 3.45
N THR A 14 22.41 58.43 3.62
CA THR A 14 23.18 57.87 4.75
C THR A 14 22.75 58.15 6.20
N GLY A 15 22.29 57.08 6.85
CA GLY A 15 22.35 56.89 8.30
C GLY A 15 22.29 55.39 8.62
N ILE A 16 23.41 54.81 9.03
CA ILE A 16 23.47 53.46 9.59
C ILE A 16 22.78 53.50 10.95
N LEU A 17 21.65 52.81 11.06
CA LEU A 17 21.08 52.39 12.34
C LEU A 17 20.81 50.88 12.23
N LEU A 18 21.78 50.07 12.66
CA LEU A 18 21.55 48.64 12.88
C LEU A 18 20.61 48.51 14.09
N LEU A 19 19.32 48.34 13.82
CA LEU A 19 18.37 47.78 14.78
C LEU A 19 18.19 46.31 14.44
N SER A 20 18.75 45.44 15.26
CA SER A 20 18.59 43.99 15.19
C SER A 20 17.13 43.61 15.43
N ILE A 21 16.38 43.42 14.35
CA ILE A 21 15.10 42.71 14.39
C ILE A 21 15.46 41.27 14.08
N LEU A 22 15.37 40.39 15.08
CA LEU A 22 15.30 38.95 14.90
C LEU A 22 14.04 38.65 14.07
N GLY A 23 14.19 38.76 12.75
CA GLY A 23 13.23 38.23 11.80
C GLY A 23 13.31 36.72 11.86
N CYS A 24 12.22 36.09 12.25
CA CYS A 24 11.96 34.71 11.93
C CYS A 24 11.87 34.64 10.40
N GLU A 25 12.98 34.26 9.74
CA GLU A 25 12.93 33.83 8.35
C GLU A 25 12.08 32.56 8.32
N VAL A 26 10.82 32.71 7.92
CA VAL A 26 10.08 31.59 7.37
C VAL A 26 10.78 31.29 6.06
N GLU A 27 11.68 30.32 6.07
CA GLU A 27 12.13 29.68 4.84
C GLU A 27 10.86 29.26 4.09
N GLU A 28 10.58 29.91 2.96
CA GLU A 28 9.68 29.36 1.96
C GLU A 28 10.24 27.99 1.61
N GLU A 29 9.66 26.95 2.18
CA GLU A 29 9.95 25.56 1.86
C GLU A 29 9.65 25.42 0.37
N GLN A 30 10.71 25.54 -0.44
CA GLN A 30 10.66 25.33 -1.88
C GLN A 30 9.96 23.99 -2.05
N ASN A 31 8.85 24.03 -2.78
CA ASN A 31 8.07 22.89 -3.19
C ASN A 31 8.98 22.01 -4.06
N ALA A 32 9.89 21.26 -3.43
CA ALA A 32 10.93 20.51 -4.09
C ALA A 32 10.20 19.39 -4.82
N LEU A 33 10.15 19.51 -6.14
CA LEU A 33 9.69 18.44 -7.01
C LEU A 33 10.39 17.15 -6.55
N LEU A 34 9.60 16.12 -6.26
CA LEU A 34 10.13 14.83 -5.80
C LEU A 34 11.26 14.42 -6.76
N PRO A 35 12.47 14.06 -6.27
CA PRO A 35 13.53 13.60 -7.14
C PRO A 35 13.01 12.42 -7.94
N VAL A 36 13.03 12.55 -9.27
CA VAL A 36 12.52 11.53 -10.18
C VAL A 36 13.47 10.33 -10.09
N CYS A 37 12.96 9.25 -9.49
CA CYS A 37 13.70 8.00 -9.37
C CYS A 37 13.44 7.10 -10.57
N SER A 38 14.39 7.07 -11.51
CA SER A 38 14.35 6.21 -12.71
C SER A 38 15.32 5.03 -12.65
N GLU A 39 15.91 4.76 -11.49
CA GLU A 39 16.82 3.63 -11.28
C GLU A 39 16.10 2.30 -11.45
N LEU A 40 16.80 1.31 -12.02
CA LEU A 40 16.31 -0.04 -12.22
C LEU A 40 17.39 -1.07 -11.84
N LEU A 41 16.93 -2.26 -11.44
CA LEU A 41 17.80 -3.41 -11.25
C LEU A 41 18.22 -3.99 -12.59
N ILE A 42 19.51 -4.25 -12.75
CA ILE A 42 20.04 -5.04 -13.86
C ILE A 42 20.41 -6.45 -13.38
N ALA A 43 20.63 -7.39 -14.32
CA ALA A 43 20.90 -8.79 -14.00
C ALA A 43 22.08 -8.98 -13.04
N SER A 44 23.13 -8.15 -13.14
CA SER A 44 24.26 -8.20 -12.20
C SER A 44 23.87 -7.78 -10.78
N ASP A 45 22.95 -6.82 -10.63
CA ASP A 45 22.46 -6.39 -9.32
C ASP A 45 21.69 -7.53 -8.67
N VAL A 46 20.79 -8.16 -9.43
CA VAL A 46 19.97 -9.29 -8.99
C VAL A 46 20.84 -10.48 -8.61
N SER A 47 21.81 -10.84 -9.46
CA SER A 47 22.77 -11.90 -9.15
C SER A 47 23.53 -11.61 -7.87
N LYS A 48 24.02 -10.37 -7.69
CA LYS A 48 24.75 -9.97 -6.48
C LYS A 48 23.89 -10.10 -5.23
N ILE A 49 22.66 -9.57 -5.22
CA ILE A 49 21.74 -9.65 -4.08
C ILE A 49 21.46 -11.11 -3.71
N ILE A 50 21.22 -11.98 -4.70
CA ILE A 50 20.97 -13.41 -4.47
C ILE A 50 22.22 -14.12 -3.95
N SER A 51 23.39 -13.90 -4.55
CA SER A 51 24.66 -14.44 -4.06
C SER A 51 24.90 -14.04 -2.60
N GLN A 52 24.57 -12.79 -2.26
CA GLN A 52 24.71 -12.29 -0.90
C GLN A 52 23.81 -13.04 0.09
N ALA A 53 22.52 -13.19 -0.24
CA ALA A 53 21.59 -13.96 0.57
C ALA A 53 22.05 -15.41 0.77
N VAL A 54 22.51 -16.08 -0.29
CA VAL A 54 22.95 -17.48 -0.24
C VAL A 54 24.21 -17.65 0.62
N GLU A 55 25.16 -16.73 0.54
CA GLU A 55 26.35 -16.78 1.39
C GLU A 55 25.99 -16.65 2.87
N ILE A 56 25.07 -15.74 3.21
CA ILE A 56 24.60 -15.54 4.59
C ILE A 56 23.84 -16.78 5.06
N ALA A 57 22.91 -17.28 4.26
CA ALA A 57 22.16 -18.50 4.57
C ALA A 57 23.12 -19.66 4.87
N ASN A 58 24.14 -19.86 4.03
CA ASN A 58 25.16 -20.89 4.25
C ASN A 58 25.97 -20.66 5.55
N LYS A 59 26.33 -19.42 5.88
CA LYS A 59 27.01 -19.08 7.15
C LYS A 59 26.17 -19.43 8.39
N PHE A 60 24.84 -19.33 8.28
CA PHE A 60 23.90 -19.69 9.34
C PHE A 60 23.37 -21.12 9.24
N ASP A 61 23.97 -21.97 8.38
CA ASP A 61 23.53 -23.35 8.12
C ASP A 61 22.04 -23.45 7.75
N GLN A 62 21.59 -22.53 6.91
CA GLN A 62 20.22 -22.47 6.39
C GLN A 62 20.19 -22.82 4.92
N LYS A 63 19.06 -23.40 4.50
CA LYS A 63 18.77 -23.69 3.10
C LYS A 63 17.49 -22.98 2.75
N VAL A 64 17.59 -21.91 1.97
CA VAL A 64 16.45 -21.01 1.70
C VAL A 64 16.14 -20.90 0.22
N MET A 65 14.94 -20.43 -0.05
CA MET A 65 14.50 -19.86 -1.31
C MET A 65 14.73 -18.35 -1.27
N VAL A 66 15.26 -17.77 -2.34
CA VAL A 66 15.50 -16.32 -2.45
C VAL A 66 14.85 -15.79 -3.72
N ALA A 67 13.99 -14.78 -3.58
CA ALA A 67 13.35 -14.09 -4.70
C ALA A 67 13.76 -12.62 -4.71
N VAL A 68 13.99 -12.10 -5.92
CA VAL A 68 14.18 -10.66 -6.17
C VAL A 68 13.14 -10.22 -7.19
N THR A 69 12.46 -9.13 -6.88
CA THR A 69 11.44 -8.51 -7.73
C THR A 69 11.78 -7.07 -8.03
N ASP A 70 11.32 -6.54 -9.16
CA ASP A 70 11.31 -5.09 -9.39
C ASP A 70 10.19 -4.40 -8.58
N ARG A 71 10.07 -3.08 -8.73
CA ARG A 71 9.06 -2.27 -8.03
C ARG A 71 7.62 -2.68 -8.38
N GLU A 72 7.38 -3.23 -9.57
CA GLU A 72 6.06 -3.65 -10.05
C GLU A 72 5.81 -5.14 -9.82
N GLY A 73 6.73 -5.83 -9.12
CA GLY A 73 6.58 -7.21 -8.71
C GLY A 73 6.92 -8.22 -9.80
N ASN A 74 7.57 -7.83 -10.89
CA ASN A 74 8.13 -8.74 -11.87
C ASN A 74 9.28 -9.52 -11.23
N ARG A 75 9.32 -10.84 -11.44
CA ARG A 75 10.35 -11.72 -10.86
C ARG A 75 11.62 -11.59 -11.67
N LEU A 76 12.64 -10.93 -11.10
CA LEU A 76 13.93 -10.73 -11.76
C LEU A 76 14.91 -11.86 -11.46
N GLY A 77 14.71 -12.59 -10.36
CA GLY A 77 15.49 -13.76 -10.01
C GLY A 77 14.79 -14.60 -8.94
N LEU A 78 14.91 -15.91 -9.04
CA LEU A 78 14.41 -16.87 -8.06
C LEU A 78 15.41 -18.01 -7.94
N PHE A 79 16.03 -18.13 -6.78
CA PHE A 79 17.10 -19.09 -6.52
C PHE A 79 16.70 -20.04 -5.40
N GLN A 80 16.91 -21.33 -5.64
CA GLN A 80 16.62 -22.41 -4.71
C GLN A 80 17.94 -23.03 -4.23
N MET A 81 18.25 -22.90 -2.93
CA MET A 81 19.36 -23.64 -2.34
C MET A 81 19.06 -25.15 -2.30
N SER A 82 20.10 -25.96 -2.47
CA SER A 82 19.96 -27.42 -2.51
C SER A 82 19.42 -27.96 -1.18
N GLY A 83 18.28 -28.63 -1.23
CA GLY A 83 17.63 -29.21 -0.05
C GLY A 83 16.85 -28.20 0.83
N THR A 84 16.55 -27.01 0.33
CA THR A 84 15.62 -26.09 1.00
C THR A 84 14.21 -26.67 1.09
N THR A 85 13.51 -26.36 2.19
CA THR A 85 12.07 -26.58 2.36
C THR A 85 11.25 -25.31 2.07
N GLY A 86 11.91 -24.20 1.72
CA GLY A 86 11.28 -22.92 1.43
C GLY A 86 10.41 -22.94 0.17
N ASP A 87 9.30 -22.20 0.20
CA ASP A 87 8.34 -22.09 -0.89
C ASP A 87 8.64 -20.86 -1.76
N SER A 88 8.81 -21.10 -3.05
CA SER A 88 8.98 -20.05 -4.06
C SER A 88 7.87 -19.00 -4.06
N ALA A 89 6.63 -19.39 -3.80
CA ALA A 89 5.51 -18.46 -3.75
C ALA A 89 5.63 -17.54 -2.53
N PHE A 90 6.04 -18.04 -1.37
CA PHE A 90 6.25 -17.21 -0.19
C PHE A 90 7.44 -16.25 -0.35
N ALA A 91 8.57 -16.71 -0.88
CA ALA A 91 9.70 -15.84 -1.16
C ALA A 91 9.30 -14.70 -2.12
N VAL A 92 8.56 -15.01 -3.20
CA VAL A 92 8.05 -13.99 -4.13
C VAL A 92 7.04 -13.05 -3.46
N SER A 93 6.10 -13.56 -2.66
CA SER A 93 5.12 -12.72 -1.96
C SER A 93 5.77 -11.79 -0.93
N LYS A 94 6.78 -12.26 -0.19
CA LYS A 94 7.58 -11.42 0.73
C LYS A 94 8.30 -10.30 -0.02
N ALA A 95 8.95 -10.62 -1.15
CA ALA A 95 9.61 -9.64 -2.01
C ALA A 95 8.64 -8.55 -2.51
N ARG A 96 7.47 -8.99 -3.02
CA ARG A 96 6.42 -8.09 -3.51
C ARG A 96 5.81 -7.24 -2.42
N THR A 97 5.58 -7.81 -1.24
CA THR A 97 5.05 -7.07 -0.08
C THR A 97 5.91 -5.85 0.20
N ALA A 98 7.22 -6.06 0.28
CA ALA A 98 8.17 -5.00 0.54
C ALA A 98 8.25 -3.97 -0.60
N ALA A 99 8.24 -4.42 -1.86
CA ALA A 99 8.26 -3.54 -3.03
C ALA A 99 6.98 -2.70 -3.13
N TYR A 100 5.81 -3.32 -2.98
CA TYR A 100 4.50 -2.70 -3.21
C TYR A 100 4.13 -1.70 -2.12
N LEU A 101 4.46 -1.99 -0.86
CA LEU A 101 4.15 -1.13 0.27
C LEU A 101 5.14 0.02 0.45
N SER A 102 6.22 0.07 -0.32
CA SER A 102 7.24 1.11 -0.25
C SER A 102 7.07 2.17 -1.34
N SER A 103 7.69 3.32 -1.14
CA SER A 103 7.78 4.42 -2.11
C SER A 103 9.22 4.94 -2.18
N ASN A 104 9.47 6.08 -2.83
CA ASN A 104 10.76 6.76 -2.71
C ASN A 104 10.88 7.61 -1.44
N GLN A 105 9.83 7.70 -0.62
CA GLN A 105 9.76 8.54 0.58
C GLN A 105 9.45 7.76 1.86
N HIS A 106 9.23 6.46 1.76
CA HIS A 106 9.14 5.54 2.88
C HIS A 106 9.42 4.10 2.43
N ALA A 107 9.78 3.25 3.38
CA ALA A 107 10.13 1.86 3.14
C ALA A 107 9.51 0.97 4.21
N PHE A 108 8.72 0.00 3.79
CA PHE A 108 8.07 -0.98 4.64
C PHE A 108 8.57 -2.39 4.30
N SER A 109 8.88 -3.16 5.33
CA SER A 109 9.18 -4.59 5.20
C SER A 109 7.88 -5.41 5.25
N SER A 110 7.98 -6.72 5.03
CA SER A 110 6.86 -7.63 5.32
C SER A 110 6.50 -7.65 6.81
N LEU A 111 7.44 -7.36 7.71
CA LEU A 111 7.14 -7.21 9.14
C LEU A 111 6.36 -5.92 9.43
N THR A 112 6.67 -4.82 8.75
CA THR A 112 5.83 -3.61 8.81
C THR A 112 4.42 -3.93 8.34
N ALA A 113 4.29 -4.67 7.23
CA ALA A 113 3.00 -5.14 6.74
C ALA A 113 2.27 -5.94 7.82
N CYS A 114 2.96 -6.87 8.49
CA CYS A 114 2.36 -7.64 9.56
C CYS A 114 1.82 -6.76 10.69
N PHE A 115 2.60 -5.78 11.13
CA PHE A 115 2.24 -4.89 12.23
C PHE A 115 0.96 -4.07 11.98
N ILE A 116 0.76 -3.62 10.73
CA ILE A 116 -0.35 -2.70 10.37
C ILE A 116 -1.63 -3.39 9.91
N VAL A 117 -1.64 -4.73 9.84
CA VAL A 117 -2.81 -5.52 9.40
C VAL A 117 -3.44 -6.33 10.54
N GLN A 118 -2.96 -6.17 11.77
CA GLN A 118 -3.46 -6.91 12.93
C GLN A 118 -4.85 -6.42 13.39
N ASN A 119 -5.56 -7.29 14.11
CA ASN A 119 -6.84 -6.98 14.77
C ASN A 119 -6.71 -5.87 15.84
N HIS A 120 -5.49 -5.64 16.33
CA HIS A 120 -5.14 -4.64 17.34
C HIS A 120 -3.92 -3.86 16.92
N PHE A 121 -3.93 -2.56 17.19
CA PHE A 121 -2.83 -1.66 16.84
C PHE A 121 -2.47 -0.76 18.04
N PRO A 122 -1.30 -0.97 18.66
CA PRO A 122 -0.27 -1.93 18.28
C PRO A 122 -0.65 -3.40 18.61
N PRO A 123 -0.06 -4.39 17.90
CA PRO A 123 -0.31 -5.82 18.15
C PRO A 123 -0.01 -6.23 19.60
N GLY A 124 -0.83 -7.14 20.12
CA GLY A 124 -0.72 -7.64 21.50
C GLY A 124 -1.29 -6.72 22.59
N ILE A 125 -1.76 -5.51 22.22
CA ILE A 125 -2.41 -4.59 23.17
C ILE A 125 -3.92 -4.64 23.00
N GLN A 126 -4.59 -5.14 24.03
CA GLN A 126 -6.05 -5.24 24.09
C GLN A 126 -6.73 -3.87 24.12
N ASN A 127 -8.00 -3.84 23.72
CA ASN A 127 -8.84 -2.64 23.67
C ASN A 127 -8.22 -1.52 22.83
N THR A 128 -7.66 -1.89 21.69
CA THR A 128 -7.16 -0.95 20.67
C THR A 128 -7.84 -1.24 19.34
N PRO A 129 -8.10 -0.23 18.50
CA PRO A 129 -8.62 -0.48 17.15
C PRO A 129 -7.68 -1.37 16.34
N ALA A 130 -8.21 -1.97 15.28
CA ALA A 130 -7.39 -2.70 14.32
C ALA A 130 -6.39 -1.80 13.59
N GLY A 131 -5.35 -2.41 13.04
CA GLY A 131 -4.34 -1.73 12.24
C GLY A 131 -4.95 -1.03 11.01
N PRO A 132 -4.30 0.03 10.52
CA PRO A 132 -4.85 0.87 9.46
C PRO A 132 -5.12 0.10 8.16
N LEU A 133 -4.38 -0.99 7.89
CA LEU A 133 -4.57 -1.83 6.72
C LEU A 133 -5.16 -3.20 7.06
N TYR A 134 -5.90 -3.30 8.16
CA TYR A 134 -6.64 -4.51 8.52
C TYR A 134 -7.46 -5.02 7.33
N GLY A 135 -7.11 -6.21 6.84
CA GLY A 135 -7.71 -6.85 5.68
C GLY A 135 -7.04 -6.60 4.31
N VAL A 136 -5.91 -5.89 4.23
CA VAL A 136 -5.17 -5.71 2.97
C VAL A 136 -4.56 -7.00 2.41
N ALA A 137 -4.38 -8.03 3.25
CA ALA A 137 -3.98 -9.36 2.79
C ALA A 137 -5.00 -9.96 1.80
N PHE A 138 -6.23 -9.43 1.73
CA PHE A 138 -7.27 -9.85 0.80
C PHE A 138 -7.32 -9.00 -0.47
N SER A 139 -6.30 -8.16 -0.70
CA SER A 139 -6.07 -7.43 -1.94
C SER A 139 -5.04 -8.16 -2.80
N SER A 140 -4.91 -7.75 -4.06
CA SER A 140 -3.98 -8.34 -5.03
C SER A 140 -4.19 -9.84 -5.22
N LEU A 141 -5.47 -10.23 -5.31
CA LEU A 141 -5.91 -11.63 -5.38
C LEU A 141 -5.43 -12.33 -6.65
N PHE A 142 -5.21 -13.65 -6.54
CA PHE A 142 -5.04 -14.50 -7.70
C PHE A 142 -6.22 -14.33 -8.68
N GLY A 143 -5.91 -14.01 -9.94
CA GLY A 143 -6.90 -13.81 -10.99
C GLY A 143 -7.59 -12.44 -11.00
N SER A 144 -7.13 -11.46 -10.21
CA SER A 144 -7.65 -10.09 -10.28
C SER A 144 -7.60 -9.53 -11.70
N ASP A 145 -8.66 -8.82 -12.09
CA ASP A 145 -8.77 -8.06 -13.35
C ASP A 145 -8.00 -6.73 -13.31
N ILE A 146 -7.43 -6.39 -12.15
CA ILE A 146 -6.63 -5.20 -11.91
C ILE A 146 -5.36 -5.64 -11.21
N GLN A 147 -4.28 -5.80 -11.98
CA GLN A 147 -2.99 -6.26 -11.46
C GLN A 147 -1.86 -5.32 -11.86
N PRO A 148 -1.00 -4.90 -10.91
CA PRO A 148 0.07 -3.94 -11.21
C PRO A 148 1.04 -4.40 -12.30
N ASN A 149 1.34 -5.69 -12.36
CA ASN A 149 2.21 -6.28 -13.38
C ASN A 149 1.45 -6.75 -14.63
N GLY A 150 0.11 -6.64 -14.68
CA GLY A 150 -0.73 -7.13 -15.78
C GLY A 150 -0.66 -8.65 -15.99
N SER A 151 -0.35 -9.43 -14.95
CA SER A 151 -0.30 -10.89 -14.99
C SER A 151 -0.79 -11.50 -13.69
N SER A 152 -1.19 -12.77 -13.72
CA SER A 152 -1.60 -13.48 -12.51
C SER A 152 -0.46 -13.48 -11.48
N ILE A 153 -0.70 -12.92 -10.29
CA ILE A 153 0.11 -13.20 -9.10
C ILE A 153 -0.02 -14.70 -8.82
N PRO A 154 1.03 -15.43 -8.35
CA PRO A 154 0.91 -16.83 -7.94
C PRO A 154 -0.24 -17.03 -6.93
N SER A 155 -0.69 -18.28 -6.73
CA SER A 155 -1.91 -18.67 -6.01
C SER A 155 -2.06 -18.25 -4.54
N ARG A 156 -1.19 -17.38 -4.00
CA ARG A 156 -1.22 -16.85 -2.63
C ARG A 156 -1.48 -15.34 -2.64
N PRO A 157 -2.05 -14.75 -1.57
CA PRO A 157 -2.30 -13.31 -1.50
C PRO A 157 -1.04 -12.50 -1.80
N GLY A 158 -1.22 -11.37 -2.48
CA GLY A 158 -0.12 -10.55 -2.98
C GLY A 158 0.70 -9.85 -1.88
N LEU A 159 0.18 -9.77 -0.66
CA LEU A 159 0.83 -9.21 0.52
C LEU A 159 0.83 -10.23 1.68
N VAL A 160 1.95 -10.36 2.40
CA VAL A 160 2.13 -11.35 3.47
C VAL A 160 2.66 -10.73 4.77
N CYS A 161 2.29 -11.35 5.90
CA CYS A 161 2.71 -10.98 7.26
C CYS A 161 4.10 -11.53 7.62
N ASP A 162 4.56 -12.57 6.93
CA ASP A 162 5.76 -13.31 7.34
C ASP A 162 7.04 -12.49 7.12
N PRO A 163 7.96 -12.43 8.11
CA PRO A 163 9.24 -11.73 7.97
C PRO A 163 10.11 -12.32 6.84
N GLY A 164 11.02 -11.52 6.31
CA GLY A 164 11.91 -11.93 5.21
C GLY A 164 11.72 -11.15 3.91
N GLY A 165 10.74 -10.23 3.86
CA GLY A 165 10.56 -9.29 2.76
C GLY A 165 11.15 -7.92 3.08
N ILE A 166 12.21 -7.49 2.39
CA ILE A 166 12.86 -6.17 2.58
C ILE A 166 12.90 -5.41 1.26
N PRO A 167 12.59 -4.09 1.22
CA PRO A 167 12.65 -3.34 -0.03
C PRO A 167 14.10 -3.09 -0.45
N ILE A 168 14.34 -3.09 -1.75
CA ILE A 168 15.66 -2.88 -2.36
C ILE A 168 15.76 -1.43 -2.80
N TYR A 169 16.77 -0.72 -2.31
CA TYR A 169 17.04 0.67 -2.66
C TYR A 169 18.40 0.80 -3.36
N LYS A 170 18.42 1.36 -4.56
CA LYS A 170 19.63 1.64 -5.33
C LYS A 170 19.77 3.15 -5.49
N ASN A 171 20.91 3.70 -5.06
CA ASN A 171 21.16 5.15 -5.09
C ASN A 171 20.04 5.98 -4.40
N GLY A 172 19.44 5.44 -3.33
CA GLY A 172 18.34 6.08 -2.61
C GLY A 172 16.96 5.97 -3.26
N CYS A 173 16.85 5.31 -4.42
CA CYS A 173 15.59 5.03 -5.12
C CYS A 173 15.09 3.62 -4.85
N LEU A 174 13.79 3.46 -4.63
CA LEU A 174 13.15 2.15 -4.53
C LEU A 174 13.14 1.49 -5.92
N VAL A 175 13.81 0.35 -6.04
CA VAL A 175 13.93 -0.39 -7.31
C VAL A 175 13.33 -1.79 -7.27
N GLY A 176 12.87 -2.24 -6.10
CA GLY A 176 12.27 -3.57 -5.95
C GLY A 176 12.20 -4.09 -4.53
N GLY A 177 12.18 -5.41 -4.39
CA GLY A 177 12.15 -6.09 -3.09
C GLY A 177 12.84 -7.45 -3.15
N ILE A 178 13.47 -7.84 -2.04
CA ILE A 178 13.98 -9.19 -1.80
C ILE A 178 13.02 -9.91 -0.87
N GLY A 179 12.83 -11.21 -1.09
CA GLY A 179 12.10 -12.10 -0.21
C GLY A 179 12.85 -13.39 0.01
N VAL A 180 12.95 -13.82 1.27
CA VAL A 180 13.60 -15.07 1.67
C VAL A 180 12.60 -15.98 2.36
N ASP A 181 12.65 -17.28 2.09
CA ASP A 181 11.79 -18.28 2.71
C ASP A 181 12.52 -19.60 2.99
N GLY A 182 12.20 -20.24 4.12
CA GLY A 182 12.70 -21.56 4.50
C GLY A 182 13.77 -21.57 5.59
N GLY A 183 14.11 -20.41 6.16
CA GLY A 183 14.95 -20.29 7.34
C GLY A 183 14.20 -20.67 8.62
N SER A 184 14.95 -21.00 9.67
CA SER A 184 14.39 -21.21 11.01
C SER A 184 13.72 -19.94 11.56
N SER A 185 12.67 -20.10 12.37
CA SER A 185 11.89 -18.98 12.88
C SER A 185 11.27 -19.29 14.25
N SER A 186 11.28 -18.30 15.13
CA SER A 186 10.49 -18.25 16.37
C SER A 186 9.34 -17.23 16.28
N PHE A 187 9.10 -16.69 15.09
CA PHE A 187 8.14 -15.62 14.85
C PHE A 187 6.70 -16.06 15.12
N VAL A 188 5.94 -15.20 15.80
CA VAL A 188 4.53 -15.36 16.10
C VAL A 188 3.77 -14.22 15.42
N SER A 189 2.98 -14.57 14.40
CA SER A 189 2.31 -13.61 13.50
C SER A 189 1.27 -12.73 14.20
N GLU A 190 0.58 -13.28 15.19
CA GLU A 190 -0.53 -12.68 15.93
C GLU A 190 -0.10 -11.47 16.77
N ILE A 191 1.18 -11.42 17.15
CA ILE A 191 1.77 -10.33 17.92
C ILE A 191 2.97 -9.70 17.20
N CYS A 192 3.23 -10.12 15.96
CA CYS A 192 4.35 -9.66 15.12
C CYS A 192 5.72 -9.67 15.84
N SER A 193 5.97 -10.69 16.66
CA SER A 193 7.15 -10.76 17.54
C SER A 193 7.93 -12.05 17.35
N GLY A 194 9.18 -12.05 17.78
CA GLY A 194 10.14 -13.14 17.55
C GLY A 194 11.06 -12.86 16.36
N GLU A 195 12.01 -13.77 16.16
CA GLU A 195 13.04 -13.66 15.13
C GLU A 195 12.80 -14.67 13.99
N SER A 196 13.16 -14.27 12.77
CA SER A 196 13.14 -15.15 11.62
C SER A 196 14.48 -15.04 10.88
N MET A 197 15.04 -16.19 10.56
CA MET A 197 16.27 -16.26 9.80
C MET A 197 16.08 -15.78 8.35
N ASP A 198 14.85 -15.84 7.82
CA ASP A 198 14.51 -15.21 6.55
C ASP A 198 14.76 -13.69 6.59
N GLU A 199 14.39 -13.02 7.69
CA GLU A 199 14.59 -11.58 7.87
C GLU A 199 16.09 -11.25 7.98
N ILE A 200 16.84 -12.01 8.77
CA ILE A 200 18.29 -11.83 8.95
C ILE A 200 19.03 -11.97 7.61
N ILE A 201 18.72 -13.03 6.85
CA ILE A 201 19.31 -13.28 5.53
C ILE A 201 18.94 -12.15 4.56
N ALA A 202 17.67 -11.76 4.51
CA ALA A 202 17.21 -10.69 3.60
C ALA A 202 17.88 -9.35 3.91
N LEU A 203 18.05 -8.99 5.19
CA LEU A 203 18.70 -7.74 5.60
C LEU A 203 20.19 -7.73 5.24
N GLY A 204 20.91 -8.83 5.48
CA GLY A 204 22.33 -8.91 5.14
C GLY A 204 22.60 -8.95 3.63
N ALA A 205 21.62 -9.42 2.83
CA ALA A 205 21.73 -9.52 1.37
C ALA A 205 21.72 -8.17 0.63
N LEU A 206 21.48 -7.07 1.33
CA LEU A 206 21.32 -5.74 0.74
C LEU A 206 22.53 -4.85 0.90
N SER A 207 23.74 -5.42 0.99
CA SER A 207 24.97 -4.62 1.02
C SER A 207 25.17 -3.88 -0.31
N GLY A 208 25.06 -2.54 -0.26
CA GLY A 208 25.02 -1.66 -1.43
C GLY A 208 23.63 -1.41 -2.00
N TYR A 209 22.59 -1.99 -1.39
CA TYR A 209 21.18 -1.85 -1.77
C TYR A 209 20.26 -1.52 -0.57
N THR A 210 20.86 -1.02 0.51
CA THR A 210 20.19 -0.79 1.79
C THR A 210 19.19 0.36 1.69
N VAL A 211 18.11 0.21 2.44
CA VAL A 211 17.11 1.26 2.65
C VAL A 211 17.74 2.41 3.45
N PRO A 212 17.65 3.67 2.98
CA PRO A 212 18.08 4.83 3.75
C PRO A 212 17.36 4.89 5.10
N GLN A 213 18.10 5.14 6.18
CA GLN A 213 17.58 5.02 7.54
C GLN A 213 16.34 5.89 7.75
N GLU A 214 16.36 7.12 7.25
CA GLU A 214 15.28 8.10 7.34
C GLU A 214 13.99 7.70 6.63
N LYS A 215 14.04 6.72 5.72
CA LYS A 215 12.87 6.19 5.00
C LYS A 215 12.26 4.96 5.67
N ARG A 216 12.98 4.29 6.58
CA ARG A 216 12.51 3.04 7.20
C ARG A 216 11.23 3.26 8.01
N GLY A 217 10.36 2.24 8.02
CA GLY A 217 9.09 2.24 8.75
C GLY A 217 9.22 2.59 10.23
N ASP A 218 10.32 2.20 10.88
CA ASP A 218 10.61 2.51 12.28
C ASP A 218 10.94 4.00 12.56
N ASN A 219 10.92 4.86 11.53
CA ASN A 219 10.93 6.32 11.65
C ASN A 219 9.56 6.97 11.39
N ILE A 220 8.51 6.17 11.22
CA ILE A 220 7.14 6.62 10.94
C ILE A 220 6.25 6.30 12.15
N PHE A 221 5.41 7.27 12.50
CA PHE A 221 4.47 7.19 13.61
C PHE A 221 3.06 7.49 13.11
N ILE A 222 2.12 6.61 13.42
CA ILE A 222 0.68 6.81 13.20
C ILE A 222 0.01 6.77 14.56
N ASP A 223 -0.77 7.80 14.88
CA ASP A 223 -1.43 7.96 16.20
C ASP A 223 -0.45 7.85 17.39
N GLY A 224 0.79 8.31 17.20
CA GLY A 224 1.86 8.21 18.20
C GLY A 224 2.51 6.84 18.32
N ILE A 225 2.05 5.84 17.56
CA ILE A 225 2.59 4.48 17.53
C ILE A 225 3.64 4.38 16.42
N ARG A 226 4.85 4.00 16.80
CA ARG A 226 5.94 3.73 15.85
C ARG A 226 5.67 2.41 15.13
N PHE A 227 5.84 2.39 13.81
CA PHE A 227 5.77 1.13 13.06
C PHE A 227 6.97 0.22 13.34
N LEU A 228 6.76 -1.09 13.25
CA LEU A 228 7.86 -2.04 13.15
C LEU A 228 8.47 -2.00 11.75
N TYR A 229 9.77 -2.25 11.66
CA TYR A 229 10.47 -2.43 10.40
C TYR A 229 11.24 -3.75 10.37
N THR A 230 12.01 -4.05 11.40
CA THR A 230 12.67 -5.36 11.58
C THR A 230 12.66 -5.74 13.05
N ASN A 231 12.63 -7.03 13.36
CA ASN A 231 12.90 -7.55 14.71
C ASN A 231 14.37 -7.96 14.86
N ALA A 232 15.07 -8.18 13.74
CA ALA A 232 16.48 -8.50 13.70
C ALA A 232 17.37 -7.34 13.23
N SER A 233 18.67 -7.46 13.52
CA SER A 233 19.73 -6.64 12.95
C SER A 233 20.41 -7.38 11.78
N PRO A 234 20.88 -6.67 10.73
CA PRO A 234 21.66 -7.31 9.68
C PRO A 234 22.93 -7.96 10.28
N PRO A 235 23.33 -9.14 9.81
CA PRO A 235 24.53 -9.80 10.30
C PRO A 235 25.76 -8.98 9.91
N ASN A 236 26.69 -8.78 10.85
CA ASN A 236 27.94 -8.07 10.61
C ASN A 236 28.88 -8.95 9.78
N THR A 237 28.66 -9.00 8.48
CA THR A 237 29.38 -9.85 7.54
C THR A 237 29.99 -9.03 6.43
N THR A 238 31.30 -9.11 6.29
CA THR A 238 32.02 -8.61 5.11
C THR A 238 31.88 -9.63 3.99
N PHE A 239 31.33 -9.20 2.87
CA PHE A 239 31.25 -10.00 1.66
C PHE A 239 32.64 -10.20 1.06
N THR A 240 33.25 -11.34 1.37
CA THR A 240 34.53 -11.78 0.81
C THR A 240 34.37 -13.25 0.42
N PRO A 241 33.85 -13.53 -0.78
CA PRO A 241 33.54 -14.90 -1.16
C PRO A 241 34.85 -15.69 -1.26
N GLY A 242 35.03 -16.65 -0.35
CA GLY A 242 36.07 -17.69 -0.46
C GLY A 242 35.68 -18.80 -1.45
N PHE A 243 34.46 -18.75 -1.98
CA PHE A 243 33.85 -19.68 -2.93
C PHE A 243 32.69 -18.97 -3.67
N ASP A 244 32.11 -19.59 -4.69
CA ASP A 244 30.90 -19.09 -5.38
C ASP A 244 29.63 -19.52 -4.63
N PRO A 245 28.87 -18.62 -3.98
CA PRO A 245 27.65 -18.98 -3.26
C PRO A 245 26.59 -19.64 -4.17
N LEU A 246 26.53 -19.26 -5.45
CA LEU A 246 25.51 -19.76 -6.37
C LEU A 246 25.71 -21.24 -6.71
N SER A 247 26.86 -21.84 -6.40
CA SER A 247 27.10 -23.28 -6.56
C SER A 247 26.33 -24.12 -5.53
N LEU A 248 25.73 -23.52 -4.50
CA LEU A 248 24.96 -24.21 -3.46
C LEU A 248 23.51 -24.52 -3.86
N GLY A 249 23.11 -24.19 -5.08
CA GLY A 249 21.72 -24.31 -5.53
C GLY A 249 21.57 -24.09 -7.02
N SER A 250 20.36 -23.71 -7.43
CA SER A 250 20.07 -23.42 -8.84
C SER A 250 19.01 -22.33 -8.99
N TYR A 251 19.04 -21.62 -10.11
CA TYR A 251 18.00 -20.67 -10.47
C TYR A 251 16.76 -21.40 -11.01
N LEU A 252 15.61 -21.12 -10.40
CA LEU A 252 14.30 -21.41 -11.00
C LEU A 252 13.93 -20.31 -12.01
N ILE A 253 14.39 -19.09 -11.77
CA ILE A 253 14.33 -17.96 -12.70
C ILE A 253 15.70 -17.28 -12.66
N GLY A 254 16.42 -17.29 -13.77
CA GLY A 254 17.73 -16.65 -13.87
C GLY A 254 17.66 -15.14 -13.66
N ALA A 255 18.75 -14.55 -13.15
CA ALA A 255 18.86 -13.11 -12.94
C ALA A 255 18.64 -12.33 -14.25
N GLN A 256 17.73 -11.36 -14.22
CA GLN A 256 17.27 -10.59 -15.38
C GLN A 256 17.29 -9.09 -15.10
N ASN A 257 17.35 -8.29 -16.18
CA ASN A 257 17.12 -6.86 -16.10
C ASN A 257 15.63 -6.59 -15.81
N ALA A 258 15.36 -5.56 -15.02
CA ALA A 258 13.99 -5.08 -14.87
C ALA A 258 13.42 -4.64 -16.23
N PRO A 259 12.15 -4.99 -16.54
CA PRO A 259 11.47 -4.46 -17.70
C PRO A 259 11.23 -2.95 -17.56
N THR A 260 10.82 -2.31 -18.66
CA THR A 260 10.34 -0.93 -18.61
C THR A 260 9.14 -0.82 -17.67
N PRO A 261 9.17 0.08 -16.66
CA PRO A 261 8.06 0.25 -15.74
C PRO A 261 6.76 0.65 -16.46
N LYS A 262 5.65 0.03 -16.08
CA LYS A 262 4.29 0.41 -16.49
C LYS A 262 3.80 1.68 -15.78
N PHE A 263 4.39 1.98 -14.62
CA PHE A 263 4.12 3.14 -13.79
C PHE A 263 5.37 4.01 -13.63
N PRO A 264 5.88 4.61 -14.72
CA PRO A 264 7.14 5.34 -14.68
C PRO A 264 7.08 6.54 -13.72
N ALA A 265 8.23 6.88 -13.14
CA ALA A 265 8.36 7.95 -12.15
C ALA A 265 8.24 9.36 -12.76
N ASP A 266 8.40 9.48 -14.09
CA ASP A 266 8.43 10.71 -14.88
C ASP A 266 7.20 10.87 -15.80
N ALA A 267 6.12 10.13 -15.55
CA ALA A 267 4.95 10.10 -16.42
C ALA A 267 4.25 11.48 -16.61
N ASP A 268 3.77 11.70 -17.84
CA ASP A 268 2.99 12.82 -18.41
C ASP A 268 1.98 13.50 -17.45
N PRO A 269 1.61 14.79 -17.63
CA PRO A 269 0.65 15.49 -16.77
C PRO A 269 -0.75 14.83 -16.72
N MET A 270 -1.12 14.07 -17.76
CA MET A 270 -2.33 13.25 -17.77
C MET A 270 -2.04 11.87 -17.17
N ARG A 271 -2.20 11.75 -15.85
CA ARG A 271 -1.88 10.54 -15.08
C ARG A 271 -2.98 9.46 -15.11
N GLU A 272 -3.71 9.37 -16.22
CA GLU A 272 -4.62 8.25 -16.48
C GLU A 272 -3.80 6.95 -16.67
N VAL A 273 -4.28 5.83 -16.14
CA VAL A 273 -3.50 4.58 -16.14
C VAL A 273 -3.74 3.78 -17.41
N VAL A 274 -2.65 3.48 -18.13
CA VAL A 274 -2.62 2.56 -19.27
C VAL A 274 -1.46 1.59 -19.07
N LEU A 275 -1.76 0.30 -18.89
CA LEU A 275 -0.72 -0.72 -18.72
C LEU A 275 -0.35 -1.36 -20.05
N ASP A 276 -1.37 -1.72 -20.83
CA ASP A 276 -1.29 -2.33 -22.16
C ASP A 276 -2.66 -2.18 -22.86
N PRO A 277 -2.81 -2.57 -24.15
CA PRO A 277 -4.08 -2.42 -24.86
C PRO A 277 -5.28 -3.18 -24.25
N THR A 278 -5.04 -4.23 -23.46
CA THR A 278 -6.08 -5.01 -22.76
C THR A 278 -6.37 -4.49 -21.35
N HIS A 279 -5.49 -3.66 -20.79
CA HIS A 279 -5.59 -3.03 -19.48
C HIS A 279 -5.46 -1.49 -19.61
N ASP A 280 -6.42 -0.91 -20.33
CA ASP A 280 -6.56 0.53 -20.58
C ASP A 280 -7.66 1.11 -19.68
N PHE A 281 -7.24 1.88 -18.66
CA PHE A 281 -8.10 2.50 -17.66
C PHE A 281 -8.26 4.01 -17.87
N ARG A 282 -8.12 4.48 -19.11
CA ARG A 282 -8.51 5.84 -19.48
C ARG A 282 -9.98 6.09 -19.21
N ILE A 283 -10.31 7.37 -19.02
CA ILE A 283 -11.65 7.84 -18.71
C ILE A 283 -12.65 7.43 -19.80
N ARG A 284 -13.75 6.80 -19.36
CA ARG A 284 -14.84 6.30 -20.19
C ARG A 284 -16.19 6.64 -19.54
N PRO A 285 -17.26 6.84 -20.33
CA PRO A 285 -18.60 6.96 -19.76
C PRO A 285 -19.09 5.60 -19.23
N GLY A 286 -19.93 5.65 -18.20
CA GLY A 286 -20.71 4.53 -17.66
C GLY A 286 -22.20 4.67 -17.95
N THR A 287 -23.01 3.90 -17.25
CA THR A 287 -24.47 3.91 -17.45
C THR A 287 -25.12 5.24 -17.08
N PHE A 288 -24.70 5.84 -15.95
CA PHE A 288 -25.26 7.11 -15.46
C PHE A 288 -24.24 8.25 -15.33
N LEU A 289 -22.94 7.92 -15.41
CA LEU A 289 -21.85 8.89 -15.36
C LEU A 289 -21.33 9.13 -16.77
N THR A 290 -21.33 10.38 -17.21
CA THR A 290 -20.66 10.79 -18.43
C THR A 290 -19.13 10.77 -18.25
N ALA A 291 -18.38 10.69 -19.36
CA ALA A 291 -16.92 10.77 -19.30
C ALA A 291 -16.44 12.08 -18.64
N GLU A 292 -17.17 13.18 -18.82
CA GLU A 292 -16.83 14.46 -18.20
C GLU A 292 -17.09 14.48 -16.69
N GLU A 293 -18.15 13.82 -16.23
CA GLU A 293 -18.39 13.64 -14.80
C GLU A 293 -17.33 12.76 -14.16
N VAL A 294 -16.93 11.66 -14.81
CA VAL A 294 -15.82 10.81 -14.34
C VAL A 294 -14.52 11.62 -14.26
N ARG A 295 -14.24 12.45 -15.27
CA ARG A 295 -13.09 13.37 -15.26
C ARG A 295 -13.16 14.35 -14.10
N SER A 296 -14.31 14.96 -13.86
CA SER A 296 -14.53 15.89 -12.75
C SER A 296 -14.26 15.21 -11.41
N ILE A 297 -14.84 14.03 -11.17
CA ILE A 297 -14.64 13.23 -9.94
C ILE A 297 -13.15 12.95 -9.70
N LEU A 298 -12.45 12.43 -10.71
CA LEU A 298 -11.02 12.14 -10.62
C LEU A 298 -10.18 13.40 -10.39
N THR A 299 -10.52 14.50 -11.06
CA THR A 299 -9.79 15.78 -10.96
C THR A 299 -9.96 16.41 -9.57
N GLN A 300 -11.17 16.37 -9.02
CA GLN A 300 -11.45 16.89 -7.67
C GLN A 300 -10.70 16.08 -6.60
N ALA A 301 -10.75 14.75 -6.69
CA ALA A 301 -9.98 13.87 -5.80
C ALA A 301 -8.47 14.13 -5.94
N ALA A 302 -7.94 14.25 -7.16
CA ALA A 302 -6.53 14.55 -7.38
C ALA A 302 -6.12 15.92 -6.80
N ALA A 303 -6.97 16.94 -6.94
CA ALA A 303 -6.75 18.26 -6.37
C ALA A 303 -6.75 18.23 -4.83
N GLN A 304 -7.61 17.41 -4.22
CA GLN A 304 -7.60 17.19 -2.78
C GLN A 304 -6.32 16.45 -2.35
N ALA A 305 -5.92 15.40 -3.05
CA ALA A 305 -4.69 14.65 -2.76
C ALA A 305 -3.45 15.57 -2.74
N ALA A 306 -3.38 16.53 -3.67
CA ALA A 306 -2.30 17.51 -3.76
C ALA A 306 -2.19 18.47 -2.54
N ARG A 307 -3.22 18.55 -1.70
CA ARG A 307 -3.24 19.40 -0.48
C ARG A 307 -3.40 18.60 0.82
N THR A 308 -3.72 17.32 0.72
CA THR A 308 -3.77 16.40 1.85
C THR A 308 -2.36 15.96 2.20
N ARG A 309 -1.91 16.17 3.44
CA ARG A 309 -0.62 15.67 3.91
C ARG A 309 -0.64 14.13 3.97
N ALA A 310 0.38 13.49 3.39
CA ALA A 310 0.62 12.05 3.51
C ALA A 310 0.82 11.62 4.98
N ALA A 311 0.34 10.43 5.37
CA ALA A 311 0.56 9.94 6.72
C ALA A 311 1.95 9.31 6.87
N ILE A 312 2.40 8.58 5.84
CA ILE A 312 3.57 7.70 5.92
C ILE A 312 4.84 8.24 5.27
N ARG A 313 4.78 9.35 4.53
CA ARG A 313 5.93 9.84 3.77
C ARG A 313 6.90 10.70 4.59
N ARG A 314 8.17 10.66 4.18
CA ARG A 314 9.26 11.47 4.73
C ARG A 314 9.93 12.31 3.62
N PRO A 315 10.27 13.59 3.87
CA PRO A 315 10.02 14.36 5.10
C PRO A 315 8.52 14.60 5.36
N LEU A 316 8.18 15.03 6.59
CA LEU A 316 6.79 15.34 6.95
C LEU A 316 6.31 16.58 6.18
N GLY A 317 5.03 16.64 5.84
CA GLY A 317 4.44 17.79 5.14
C GLY A 317 4.21 17.55 3.65
N VAL A 318 4.79 16.48 3.08
CA VAL A 318 4.58 16.12 1.68
C VAL A 318 3.14 15.68 1.40
N ALA A 319 2.65 16.02 0.21
CA ALA A 319 1.30 15.69 -0.22
C ALA A 319 1.12 14.19 -0.44
N SER A 320 -0.09 13.69 -0.17
CA SER A 320 -0.50 12.31 -0.38
C SER A 320 -0.33 11.90 -1.84
N GLN A 321 0.24 10.70 -2.02
CA GLN A 321 0.35 10.03 -3.28
C GLN A 321 -0.57 8.82 -3.30
N VAL A 322 -1.47 8.77 -4.28
CA VAL A 322 -2.59 7.83 -4.31
C VAL A 322 -2.89 7.34 -5.72
N PHE A 323 -3.54 6.19 -5.79
CA PHE A 323 -4.39 5.80 -6.92
C PHE A 323 -5.85 6.15 -6.62
N ILE A 324 -6.57 6.57 -7.65
CA ILE A 324 -7.94 7.05 -7.62
C ILE A 324 -8.70 6.28 -8.70
N ALA A 325 -9.73 5.52 -8.31
CA ALA A 325 -10.54 4.73 -9.23
C ALA A 325 -12.01 5.14 -9.14
N VAL A 326 -12.66 5.24 -10.30
CA VAL A 326 -14.12 5.41 -10.40
C VAL A 326 -14.70 4.17 -11.07
N VAL A 327 -15.78 3.64 -10.52
CA VAL A 327 -16.47 2.45 -11.04
C VAL A 327 -17.94 2.72 -11.32
N ASP A 328 -18.44 2.07 -12.35
CA ASP A 328 -19.83 2.11 -12.80
C ASP A 328 -20.73 1.23 -11.95
N ILE A 329 -22.04 1.51 -11.99
CA ILE A 329 -23.02 0.76 -11.20
C ILE A 329 -23.30 -0.66 -11.71
N ASP A 330 -23.26 -0.89 -13.02
CA ASP A 330 -23.86 -2.10 -13.64
C ASP A 330 -22.99 -3.36 -13.60
N SER A 331 -21.79 -3.28 -13.02
CA SER A 331 -20.96 -4.45 -12.70
C SER A 331 -19.69 -4.08 -11.91
N GLY A 332 -19.62 -2.86 -11.34
CA GLY A 332 -18.37 -2.33 -10.79
C GLY A 332 -17.27 -2.16 -11.86
N LYS A 333 -17.65 -1.98 -13.14
CA LYS A 333 -16.70 -1.75 -14.23
C LYS A 333 -15.92 -0.46 -13.97
N VAL A 334 -14.61 -0.51 -14.12
CA VAL A 334 -13.76 0.69 -13.98
C VAL A 334 -14.02 1.66 -15.12
N LEU A 335 -14.38 2.90 -14.77
CA LEU A 335 -14.62 4.01 -15.69
C LEU A 335 -13.38 4.89 -15.87
N GLY A 336 -12.46 4.86 -14.92
CA GLY A 336 -11.17 5.52 -15.03
C GLY A 336 -10.31 5.26 -13.80
N ILE A 337 -9.00 5.16 -13.99
CA ILE A 337 -8.01 5.17 -12.91
C ILE A 337 -7.00 6.28 -13.17
N TRP A 338 -6.76 7.08 -12.16
CA TRP A 338 -5.76 8.13 -12.15
C TRP A 338 -4.80 7.90 -10.98
N ARG A 339 -3.53 8.26 -11.12
CA ARG A 339 -2.54 8.14 -10.04
C ARG A 339 -1.73 9.39 -9.83
N THR A 340 -1.24 9.62 -8.62
CA THR A 340 -0.15 10.58 -8.41
C THR A 340 1.22 9.96 -8.72
N LEU A 341 2.28 10.76 -8.67
CA LEU A 341 3.65 10.25 -8.82
C LEU A 341 4.05 9.42 -7.60
N ASP A 342 4.86 8.38 -7.81
CA ASP A 342 5.42 7.58 -6.71
C ASP A 342 4.39 6.94 -5.75
N ALA A 343 3.11 6.88 -6.12
CA ALA A 343 2.08 6.17 -5.36
C ALA A 343 2.51 4.70 -5.15
N THR A 344 2.20 4.17 -3.97
CA THR A 344 2.48 2.78 -3.60
C THR A 344 1.76 1.83 -4.54
N ILE A 345 2.46 0.79 -5.03
CA ILE A 345 1.97 -0.01 -6.16
C ILE A 345 0.80 -0.92 -5.77
N PHE A 346 0.72 -1.38 -4.50
CA PHE A 346 -0.45 -2.13 -4.03
C PHE A 346 -1.75 -1.34 -4.19
N SER A 347 -1.67 -0.01 -4.12
CA SER A 347 -2.81 0.89 -4.14
C SER A 347 -3.55 0.91 -5.48
N PHE A 348 -2.90 0.48 -6.56
CA PHE A 348 -3.54 0.38 -7.86
C PHE A 348 -4.78 -0.52 -7.83
N ASP A 349 -4.60 -1.77 -7.39
CA ASP A 349 -5.69 -2.73 -7.23
C ASP A 349 -6.67 -2.29 -6.12
N VAL A 350 -6.13 -1.88 -4.97
CA VAL A 350 -6.93 -1.53 -3.79
C VAL A 350 -7.86 -0.35 -4.06
N SER A 351 -7.44 0.65 -4.84
CA SER A 351 -8.30 1.82 -5.14
C SER A 351 -9.61 1.39 -5.81
N ALA A 352 -9.53 0.51 -6.82
CA ALA A 352 -10.70 -0.05 -7.49
C ALA A 352 -11.47 -1.02 -6.59
N GLN A 353 -10.76 -1.82 -5.79
CA GLN A 353 -11.37 -2.74 -4.83
C GLN A 353 -12.23 -1.99 -3.78
N LYS A 354 -11.75 -0.83 -3.29
CA LYS A 354 -12.50 0.04 -2.37
C LYS A 354 -13.75 0.62 -3.02
N ALA A 355 -13.63 1.13 -4.25
CA ALA A 355 -14.76 1.65 -5.01
C ALA A 355 -15.85 0.57 -5.19
N ARG A 356 -15.43 -0.62 -5.63
CA ARG A 356 -16.29 -1.80 -5.80
C ARG A 356 -16.97 -2.25 -4.51
N THR A 357 -16.26 -2.19 -3.39
CA THR A 357 -16.84 -2.52 -2.07
C THR A 357 -17.93 -1.52 -1.69
N ALA A 358 -17.64 -0.22 -1.77
CA ALA A 358 -18.63 0.82 -1.48
C ALA A 358 -19.88 0.69 -2.38
N LEU A 359 -19.68 0.34 -3.65
CA LEU A 359 -20.77 0.04 -4.58
C LEU A 359 -21.60 -1.18 -4.14
N ALA A 360 -20.96 -2.32 -3.86
CA ALA A 360 -21.65 -3.57 -3.55
C ALA A 360 -22.55 -3.47 -2.32
N PHE A 361 -22.07 -2.84 -1.25
CA PHE A 361 -22.84 -2.68 -0.02
C PHE A 361 -23.90 -1.57 -0.12
N SER A 362 -23.75 -0.62 -1.03
CA SER A 362 -24.75 0.43 -1.25
C SER A 362 -25.87 0.00 -2.21
N ASN A 363 -25.56 -0.86 -3.19
CA ASN A 363 -26.48 -1.22 -4.28
C ASN A 363 -27.66 -2.10 -3.79
N PRO A 364 -28.93 -1.65 -3.85
CA PRO A 364 -30.08 -2.45 -3.43
C PRO A 364 -30.32 -3.70 -4.30
N ASP A 365 -29.79 -3.72 -5.53
CA ASP A 365 -29.93 -4.84 -6.46
C ASP A 365 -28.87 -5.92 -6.22
N ASN A 366 -27.83 -5.61 -5.41
CA ASN A 366 -26.86 -6.61 -4.98
C ASN A 366 -27.45 -7.43 -3.82
N ILE A 367 -27.95 -8.63 -4.13
CA ILE A 367 -28.61 -9.53 -3.18
C ILE A 367 -27.66 -9.96 -2.05
N GLU A 368 -26.40 -10.18 -2.38
CA GLU A 368 -25.44 -10.78 -1.46
C GLU A 368 -24.93 -9.79 -0.40
N PHE A 369 -24.66 -8.55 -0.82
CA PHE A 369 -24.06 -7.52 0.03
C PHE A 369 -25.07 -6.43 0.38
N GLY A 370 -25.65 -5.78 -0.62
CA GLY A 370 -26.52 -4.62 -0.44
C GLY A 370 -27.86 -4.94 0.21
N GLN A 371 -28.48 -6.07 -0.11
CA GLN A 371 -29.71 -6.51 0.56
C GLN A 371 -29.40 -7.08 1.95
N ARG A 372 -28.27 -7.79 2.10
CA ARG A 372 -27.83 -8.31 3.39
C ARG A 372 -27.58 -7.20 4.41
N ILE A 373 -26.91 -6.12 4.04
CA ILE A 373 -26.69 -5.00 4.98
C ILE A 373 -28.01 -4.30 5.34
N ARG A 374 -28.94 -4.17 4.40
CA ARG A 374 -30.29 -3.65 4.69
C ARG A 374 -31.04 -4.54 5.66
N SER A 375 -30.96 -5.86 5.47
CA SER A 375 -31.54 -6.84 6.39
C SER A 375 -30.95 -6.73 7.80
N ILE A 376 -29.62 -6.58 7.92
CA ILE A 376 -28.94 -6.38 9.21
C ILE A 376 -29.45 -5.10 9.91
N LEU A 377 -29.65 -4.03 9.14
CA LEU A 377 -30.11 -2.73 9.65
C LEU A 377 -31.63 -2.62 9.82
N GLY A 378 -32.41 -3.67 9.50
CA GLY A 378 -33.87 -3.62 9.55
C GLY A 378 -34.51 -2.67 8.52
N LEU A 379 -33.82 -2.41 7.40
CA LEU A 379 -34.27 -1.54 6.32
C LEU A 379 -34.99 -2.33 5.23
N SER A 380 -35.92 -1.67 4.51
CA SER A 380 -36.50 -2.27 3.31
C SER A 380 -35.43 -2.47 2.23
N THR A 381 -35.57 -3.53 1.42
CA THR A 381 -34.59 -3.91 0.38
C THR A 381 -34.33 -2.80 -0.65
N SER A 382 -35.33 -1.96 -0.92
CA SER A 382 -35.23 -0.84 -1.88
C SER A 382 -34.79 0.48 -1.25
N ARG A 383 -34.61 0.57 0.08
CA ARG A 383 -34.22 1.81 0.75
C ARG A 383 -32.87 2.30 0.21
N PRO A 384 -32.73 3.55 -0.26
CA PRO A 384 -31.42 4.11 -0.59
C PRO A 384 -30.51 4.08 0.65
N LEU A 385 -29.27 3.62 0.49
CA LEU A 385 -28.31 3.46 1.57
C LEU A 385 -26.90 3.69 1.02
N ALA A 386 -26.19 4.67 1.58
CA ALA A 386 -24.78 4.91 1.29
C ALA A 386 -23.92 4.21 2.34
N VAL A 387 -23.10 3.25 1.91
CA VAL A 387 -22.18 2.51 2.78
C VAL A 387 -20.76 2.72 2.29
N THR A 388 -19.91 3.35 3.11
CA THR A 388 -18.48 3.51 2.82
C THR A 388 -17.69 2.26 3.20
N THR A 389 -16.50 2.09 2.66
CA THR A 389 -15.65 0.95 3.05
C THR A 389 -15.24 0.99 4.52
N ARG A 390 -15.11 2.19 5.13
CA ARG A 390 -14.91 2.32 6.59
C ARG A 390 -16.06 1.70 7.38
N ALA A 391 -17.31 1.97 6.98
CA ALA A 391 -18.48 1.40 7.64
C ALA A 391 -18.52 -0.13 7.49
N VAL A 392 -18.20 -0.66 6.30
CA VAL A 392 -18.04 -2.10 6.09
C VAL A 392 -16.98 -2.67 7.03
N GLY A 393 -15.82 -2.00 7.14
CA GLY A 393 -14.73 -2.33 8.05
C GLY A 393 -15.19 -2.47 9.49
N PHE A 394 -15.85 -1.45 10.03
CA PHE A 394 -16.33 -1.46 11.41
C PHE A 394 -17.27 -2.64 11.69
N LEU A 395 -18.16 -2.96 10.75
CA LEU A 395 -19.10 -4.07 10.89
C LEU A 395 -18.46 -5.45 10.68
N SER A 396 -17.23 -5.48 10.17
CA SER A 396 -16.48 -6.69 9.80
C SER A 396 -15.41 -7.08 10.82
N GLN A 397 -15.30 -6.35 11.93
CA GLN A 397 -14.31 -6.61 12.99
C GLN A 397 -14.76 -7.74 13.92
N ASP A 398 -13.79 -8.42 14.53
CA ASP A 398 -14.00 -9.45 15.56
C ASP A 398 -14.73 -8.91 16.80
N PHE A 399 -14.70 -7.59 17.00
CA PHE A 399 -15.40 -6.88 18.08
C PHE A 399 -16.18 -5.68 17.56
N PHE A 400 -17.39 -5.46 18.08
CA PHE A 400 -18.22 -4.30 17.75
C PHE A 400 -18.74 -3.58 19.02
N PRO A 401 -18.42 -2.29 19.22
CA PRO A 401 -17.62 -1.43 18.34
C PRO A 401 -16.12 -1.81 18.29
N PRO A 402 -15.39 -1.46 17.21
CA PRO A 402 -13.97 -1.78 17.09
C PRO A 402 -13.13 -1.24 18.26
N GLY A 403 -12.16 -2.03 18.71
CA GLY A 403 -11.22 -1.65 19.77
C GLY A 403 -11.73 -1.77 21.20
N ILE A 404 -12.83 -2.51 21.41
CA ILE A 404 -13.30 -2.90 22.73
C ILE A 404 -13.33 -4.43 22.74
N ASP A 405 -12.49 -5.09 23.53
CA ASP A 405 -12.42 -6.56 23.55
C ASP A 405 -13.39 -7.13 24.59
N ARG A 406 -13.64 -6.34 25.65
CA ARG A 406 -14.51 -6.69 26.77
C ARG A 406 -15.36 -5.50 27.17
N ASP A 407 -16.58 -5.76 27.61
CA ASP A 407 -17.45 -4.74 28.18
C ASP A 407 -16.99 -4.31 29.59
N SER A 408 -17.72 -3.37 30.20
CA SER A 408 -17.43 -2.83 31.53
C SER A 408 -17.48 -3.86 32.67
N VAL A 409 -18.01 -5.07 32.41
CA VAL A 409 -18.07 -6.18 33.38
C VAL A 409 -17.16 -7.35 33.02
N GLY A 410 -16.34 -7.20 31.97
CA GLY A 410 -15.34 -8.17 31.55
C GLY A 410 -15.84 -9.28 30.64
N ALA A 411 -17.08 -9.20 30.15
CA ALA A 411 -17.62 -10.13 29.16
C ALA A 411 -17.10 -9.77 27.75
N THR A 412 -16.80 -10.77 26.93
CA THR A 412 -16.43 -10.57 25.52
C THR A 412 -17.58 -9.88 24.80
N VAL A 413 -17.30 -8.81 24.07
CA VAL A 413 -18.32 -8.17 23.22
C VAL A 413 -18.61 -9.00 21.98
N GLU A 414 -19.84 -8.91 21.49
CA GLU A 414 -20.26 -9.61 20.27
C GLU A 414 -19.46 -9.11 19.05
N PRO A 415 -19.19 -10.00 18.08
CA PRO A 415 -18.53 -9.61 16.86
C PRO A 415 -19.40 -8.72 15.97
N GLY A 416 -18.77 -8.03 15.02
CA GLY A 416 -19.49 -7.24 14.04
C GLY A 416 -20.47 -8.09 13.21
N PRO A 417 -21.61 -7.54 12.77
CA PRO A 417 -22.64 -8.32 12.07
C PRO A 417 -22.19 -8.89 10.71
N LEU A 418 -21.14 -8.33 10.12
CA LEU A 418 -20.50 -8.85 8.91
C LEU A 418 -19.32 -9.77 9.20
N TYR A 419 -18.84 -9.85 10.44
CA TYR A 419 -17.76 -10.75 10.81
C TYR A 419 -18.15 -12.22 10.58
N ARG A 420 -17.21 -13.00 10.06
CA ARG A 420 -17.35 -14.45 9.84
C ARG A 420 -16.05 -15.18 10.18
N GLY A 421 -15.28 -14.65 11.14
CA GLY A 421 -14.04 -15.25 11.63
C GLY A 421 -12.77 -14.48 11.23
N PRO A 422 -11.63 -14.85 11.85
CA PRO A 422 -10.39 -14.07 11.83
C PRO A 422 -9.67 -14.14 10.46
N ASN A 423 -9.91 -15.19 9.69
CA ASN A 423 -9.45 -15.31 8.31
C ASN A 423 -10.54 -14.80 7.36
N PHE A 424 -10.62 -13.49 7.14
CA PHE A 424 -11.55 -12.94 6.13
C PHE A 424 -11.29 -13.50 4.72
N ALA A 425 -10.14 -14.15 4.47
CA ALA A 425 -9.89 -14.96 3.27
C ALA A 425 -10.93 -16.07 3.08
N TYR A 426 -11.40 -16.70 4.18
CA TYR A 426 -12.51 -17.66 4.18
C TYR A 426 -13.87 -17.03 3.83
N GLN A 427 -13.98 -15.69 3.87
CA GLN A 427 -15.17 -14.97 3.42
C GLN A 427 -15.14 -14.67 1.91
N GLN A 428 -13.95 -14.66 1.30
CA GLN A 428 -13.78 -14.51 -0.15
C GLN A 428 -13.57 -15.85 -0.89
N GLU A 429 -13.13 -16.89 -0.17
CA GLU A 429 -13.05 -18.28 -0.64
C GLU A 429 -14.31 -19.04 -0.22
N VAL A 430 -15.38 -18.92 -1.02
CA VAL A 430 -16.11 -19.98 -1.75
C VAL A 430 -17.35 -19.30 -2.37
N GLY A 431 -17.25 -18.79 -3.60
CA GLY A 431 -18.42 -18.37 -4.41
C GLY A 431 -18.91 -16.91 -4.28
N LEU A 432 -18.21 -16.05 -3.54
CA LEU A 432 -18.64 -14.68 -3.19
C LEU A 432 -17.65 -13.60 -3.66
N ARG A 433 -17.15 -13.72 -4.90
CA ARG A 433 -16.35 -12.67 -5.56
C ARG A 433 -17.27 -11.87 -6.49
N PRO A 434 -17.93 -10.79 -6.03
CA PRO A 434 -18.82 -10.00 -6.89
C PRO A 434 -18.06 -9.34 -8.05
N TYR A 435 -16.73 -9.17 -7.91
CA TYR A 435 -15.86 -8.53 -8.90
C TYR A 435 -14.55 -9.29 -9.06
N GLY A 436 -13.88 -9.09 -10.20
CA GLY A 436 -12.63 -9.78 -10.56
C GLY A 436 -11.52 -9.63 -9.51
N ASN A 437 -11.44 -8.45 -8.89
CA ASN A 437 -10.47 -8.17 -7.83
C ASN A 437 -11.01 -8.28 -6.40
N GLY A 438 -12.20 -8.84 -6.19
CA GLY A 438 -12.79 -9.05 -4.86
C GLY A 438 -13.26 -7.76 -4.16
N ILE A 439 -13.23 -7.77 -2.83
CA ILE A 439 -13.64 -6.65 -1.95
C ILE A 439 -12.60 -6.38 -0.87
N THR A 440 -12.67 -5.21 -0.23
CA THR A 440 -11.83 -4.83 0.89
C THR A 440 -12.60 -4.02 1.92
N ILE A 441 -12.11 -3.97 3.16
CA ILE A 441 -12.87 -3.48 4.32
C ILE A 441 -12.21 -2.29 5.03
N PHE A 442 -11.12 -1.73 4.50
CA PHE A 442 -10.49 -0.54 5.10
C PHE A 442 -10.88 0.76 4.38
N PRO A 443 -10.77 1.93 5.04
CA PRO A 443 -11.32 3.20 4.56
C PRO A 443 -10.80 3.66 3.20
N GLY A 444 -11.56 4.51 2.50
CA GLY A 444 -11.18 5.12 1.22
C GLY A 444 -12.13 4.87 0.05
N GLY A 445 -13.25 4.15 0.23
CA GLY A 445 -14.27 3.97 -0.81
C GLY A 445 -15.62 4.60 -0.44
N ILE A 446 -16.21 5.35 -1.37
CA ILE A 446 -17.46 6.11 -1.18
C ILE A 446 -18.40 5.87 -2.37
N PRO A 447 -19.70 5.57 -2.14
CA PRO A 447 -20.68 5.44 -3.20
C PRO A 447 -21.07 6.82 -3.77
N LEU A 448 -21.27 6.89 -5.09
CA LEU A 448 -21.64 8.13 -5.79
C LEU A 448 -23.15 8.16 -6.04
N TYR A 449 -23.78 9.27 -5.70
CA TYR A 449 -25.22 9.49 -5.87
C TYR A 449 -25.50 10.72 -6.74
N LYS A 450 -26.44 10.59 -7.67
CA LYS A 450 -26.95 11.68 -8.50
C LYS A 450 -28.46 11.69 -8.42
N ASN A 451 -29.04 12.81 -7.98
CA ASN A 451 -30.50 12.96 -7.78
C ASN A 451 -31.12 11.85 -6.91
N GLY A 452 -30.42 11.44 -5.85
CA GLY A 452 -30.86 10.38 -4.94
C GLY A 452 -30.72 8.95 -5.48
N ARG A 453 -30.20 8.77 -6.70
CA ARG A 453 -29.92 7.48 -7.32
C ARG A 453 -28.44 7.14 -7.19
N LEU A 454 -28.11 5.91 -6.79
CA LEU A 454 -26.74 5.39 -6.85
C LEU A 454 -26.31 5.31 -8.33
N VAL A 455 -25.13 5.84 -8.66
CA VAL A 455 -24.63 5.91 -10.05
C VAL A 455 -23.25 5.29 -10.25
N GLY A 456 -22.58 4.92 -9.17
CA GLY A 456 -21.23 4.36 -9.18
C GLY A 456 -20.57 4.46 -7.82
N ALA A 457 -19.24 4.40 -7.79
CA ALA A 457 -18.45 4.64 -6.58
C ALA A 457 -17.05 5.17 -6.94
N ILE A 458 -16.43 5.86 -5.99
CA ILE A 458 -15.01 6.25 -6.03
C ILE A 458 -14.24 5.47 -4.96
N GLY A 459 -12.99 5.14 -5.24
CA GLY A 459 -12.08 4.53 -4.28
C GLY A 459 -10.67 5.08 -4.38
N ILE A 460 -10.05 5.35 -3.24
CA ILE A 460 -8.72 5.95 -3.09
C ILE A 460 -7.83 5.02 -2.30
N SER A 461 -6.58 4.84 -2.72
CA SER A 461 -5.58 4.15 -1.93
C SER A 461 -4.20 4.78 -2.08
N GLY A 462 -3.47 4.92 -0.98
CA GLY A 462 -2.07 5.32 -0.98
C GLY A 462 -1.51 5.52 0.43
N ASP A 463 -1.21 6.76 0.77
CA ASP A 463 -0.36 7.11 1.93
C ASP A 463 -1.06 7.15 3.31
N GLY A 464 -2.34 6.83 3.41
CA GLY A 464 -3.03 6.76 4.70
C GLY A 464 -4.55 6.65 4.55
N VAL A 465 -5.19 5.88 5.44
CA VAL A 465 -6.62 5.56 5.30
C VAL A 465 -7.55 6.73 5.58
N ASP A 466 -7.18 7.63 6.49
CA ASP A 466 -7.95 8.86 6.72
C ASP A 466 -7.75 9.85 5.58
N GLN A 467 -6.54 9.92 5.01
CA GLN A 467 -6.26 10.69 3.82
C GLN A 467 -7.06 10.16 2.62
N ASP A 468 -7.15 8.85 2.47
CA ASP A 468 -7.94 8.20 1.42
C ASP A 468 -9.43 8.58 1.52
N ASP A 469 -10.02 8.59 2.73
CA ASP A 469 -11.41 9.03 2.94
C ASP A 469 -11.62 10.52 2.63
N LEU A 470 -10.70 11.40 3.06
CA LEU A 470 -10.78 12.84 2.76
C LEU A 470 -10.74 13.09 1.24
N ILE A 471 -9.87 12.37 0.53
CA ILE A 471 -9.72 12.47 -0.92
C ILE A 471 -10.95 11.88 -1.62
N ALA A 472 -11.47 10.74 -1.15
CA ALA A 472 -12.66 10.12 -1.70
C ALA A 472 -13.89 11.02 -1.56
N ALA A 473 -14.03 11.68 -0.40
CA ALA A 473 -15.13 12.57 -0.11
C ALA A 473 -15.10 13.80 -1.02
N ALA A 474 -13.93 14.39 -1.25
CA ALA A 474 -13.76 15.50 -2.19
C ALA A 474 -14.04 15.11 -3.65
N GLY A 475 -13.74 13.87 -4.05
CA GLY A 475 -14.11 13.37 -5.38
C GLY A 475 -15.62 13.14 -5.55
N ALA A 476 -16.34 12.91 -4.44
CA ALA A 476 -17.77 12.56 -4.45
C ALA A 476 -18.72 13.77 -4.41
N THR A 477 -18.20 15.00 -4.39
CA THR A 477 -18.97 16.26 -4.44
C THR A 477 -19.17 16.79 -5.85
#